data_AF-A0A9W6GXH3-F1
#
_entry.id   AF-A0A9W6GXH3-F1
#
_cell.length_a   1.000
_cell.length_b   1.000
_cell.length_c   1.000
_cell.angle_alpha   90.00
_cell.angle_beta   90.00
_cell.angle_gamma   90.00
#
_symmetry.space_group_name_H-M   'P 1'
#
loop_
_entity.id
_entity.type
_entity.pdbx_description
1 polymer ?
#
loop_
_entity_poly.entity_id
_entity_poly.type
_entity_poly.pdbx_seq_one_letter_code
_entity_poly.pdbx_strand_id
1 'polypeptide(L)'
;MPIDTEAFDQWLADVLASLPDRRTSAVIAWETAPFARVCHPNADHLAPLFVALGAAEDERAVRVYHDKGLFGGVTASSYRFASG
;
A
#
# COMPACT_ATOMS: atom_id res chain seq x y z
N MET A 1 -20.69 -3.72 9.43
CA MET A 1 -19.93 -2.53 8.98
C MET A 1 -19.30 -2.89 7.64
N PRO A 2 -19.52 -2.13 6.56
CA PRO A 2 -18.80 -2.39 5.31
C PRO A 2 -17.30 -2.25 5.56
N ILE A 3 -16.51 -3.14 4.95
CA ILE A 3 -15.04 -3.04 4.99
C ILE A 3 -14.66 -1.82 4.16
N ASP A 4 -14.08 -0.81 4.81
CA ASP A 4 -13.60 0.38 4.11
C ASP A 4 -12.19 0.14 3.57
N THR A 5 -12.14 -0.56 2.43
CA THR A 5 -10.89 -0.83 1.70
C THR A 5 -10.31 0.44 1.07
N GLU A 6 -11.13 1.46 0.85
CA GLU A 6 -10.71 2.74 0.29
C GLU A 6 -9.85 3.52 1.30
N ALA A 7 -10.22 3.50 2.59
CA ALA A 7 -9.43 4.13 3.65
C ALA A 7 -8.02 3.52 3.78
N PHE A 8 -7.88 2.19 3.66
CA PHE A 8 -6.57 1.53 3.66
C PHE A 8 -5.78 1.86 2.38
N ASP A 9 -6.42 1.80 1.21
CA ASP A 9 -5.77 2.12 -0.07
C ASP A 9 -5.27 3.56 -0.12
N GLN A 10 -6.07 4.51 0.40
CA GLN A 10 -5.69 5.92 0.47
C GLN A 10 -4.51 6.13 1.43
N TRP A 11 -4.53 5.49 2.60
CA TRP A 11 -3.37 5.52 3.51
C TRP A 11 -2.11 4.99 2.82
N LEU A 12 -2.22 3.88 2.08
CA LEU A 12 -1.08 3.31 1.37
C LEU A 12 -0.56 4.26 0.28
N ALA A 13 -1.45 4.92 -0.46
CA ALA A 13 -1.08 5.91 -1.47
C ALA A 13 -0.29 7.08 -0.86
N ASP A 14 -0.74 7.60 0.28
CA ASP A 14 -0.08 8.71 0.99
C ASP A 14 1.29 8.29 1.52
N VAL A 15 1.39 7.09 2.11
CA VAL A 15 2.66 6.53 2.58
C VAL A 15 3.65 6.34 1.44
N LEU A 16 3.22 5.76 0.31
CA LEU A 16 4.10 5.50 -0.83
C LEU A 16 4.56 6.78 -1.54
N ALA A 17 3.80 7.87 -1.44
CA ALA A 17 4.17 9.19 -1.93
C ALA A 17 5.11 9.97 -0.99
N SER A 18 5.35 9.49 0.23
CA SER A 18 6.21 10.16 1.22
C SER A 18 7.71 9.95 0.96
N LEU A 19 8.54 10.66 1.72
CA LEU A 19 10.01 10.54 1.63
C LEU A 19 10.47 9.12 2.01
N PRO A 20 11.57 8.61 1.41
CA PRO A 20 12.07 7.24 1.60
C PRO A 20 12.02 6.73 3.05
N ASP A 21 12.68 7.43 3.99
CA ASP A 21 12.74 7.02 5.39
C ASP A 21 11.36 6.89 6.06
N ARG A 22 10.46 7.85 5.75
CA ARG A 22 9.10 7.86 6.29
C ARG A 22 8.25 6.77 5.67
N ARG A 23 8.39 6.55 4.36
CA ARG A 23 7.69 5.51 3.60
C ARG A 23 8.04 4.13 4.15
N THR A 24 9.33 3.81 4.24
CA THR A 24 9.80 2.51 4.73
C THR A 24 9.32 2.28 6.17
N SER A 25 9.50 3.25 7.06
CA SER A 25 9.06 3.15 8.45
C SER A 25 7.54 2.93 8.57
N ALA A 26 6.73 3.65 7.80
CA ALA A 26 5.27 3.55 7.81
C ALA A 26 4.77 2.23 7.19
N VAL A 27 5.40 1.75 6.11
CA VAL A 27 5.07 0.45 5.51
C VAL A 27 5.40 -0.69 6.47
N ILE A 28 6.53 -0.64 7.20
CA ILE A 28 6.82 -1.62 8.26
C ILE A 28 5.76 -1.57 9.36
N ALA A 29 5.28 -0.37 9.72
CA ALA A 29 4.23 -0.16 10.70
C ALA A 29 2.79 -0.24 10.13
N TRP A 30 2.57 -0.94 9.00
CA TRP A 30 1.28 -0.97 8.28
C TRP A 30 0.07 -1.35 9.14
N GLU A 31 0.26 -2.09 10.23
CA GLU A 31 -0.81 -2.48 11.15
C GLU A 31 -1.48 -1.29 11.84
N THR A 32 -0.81 -0.14 11.86
CA THR A 32 -1.36 1.13 12.36
C THR A 32 -2.30 1.82 11.36
N ALA A 33 -2.39 1.32 10.12
CA ALA A 33 -3.25 1.88 9.10
C ALA A 33 -4.74 1.67 9.42
N PRO A 34 -5.62 2.57 8.93
CA PRO A 34 -7.07 2.36 9.01
C PRO A 34 -7.45 1.00 8.44
N PHE A 35 -8.18 0.19 9.21
CA PHE A 35 -8.69 -1.11 8.79
C PHE A 35 -7.63 -2.13 8.33
N ALA A 36 -6.36 -1.96 8.73
CA ALA A 36 -5.23 -2.81 8.31
C ALA A 36 -5.54 -4.31 8.42
N ARG A 37 -5.92 -4.77 9.62
CA ARG A 37 -6.23 -6.19 9.88
C ARG A 37 -7.54 -6.68 9.26
N VAL A 38 -8.41 -5.77 8.86
CA VAL A 38 -9.64 -6.12 8.14
C VAL A 38 -9.34 -6.35 6.66
N CYS A 39 -8.52 -5.48 6.05
CA CYS A 39 -8.10 -5.60 4.66
C CYS A 39 -7.05 -6.71 4.46
N HIS A 40 -6.15 -6.85 5.44
CA HIS A 40 -5.05 -7.79 5.44
C HIS A 40 -4.97 -8.47 6.82
N PRO A 41 -5.70 -9.59 7.03
CA PRO A 41 -5.64 -10.32 8.31
C PRO A 41 -4.21 -10.66 8.72
N ASN A 42 -3.41 -11.07 7.73
CA ASN A 42 -1.99 -11.34 7.83
C ASN A 42 -1.23 -10.50 6.80
N ALA A 43 0.09 -10.42 6.97
CA ALA A 43 0.96 -9.67 6.07
C ALA A 43 1.14 -10.34 4.69
N ASP A 44 0.67 -11.58 4.48
CA ASP A 44 0.96 -12.39 3.28
C ASP A 44 0.66 -11.68 1.96
N HIS A 45 -0.48 -11.01 1.85
CA HIS A 45 -0.85 -10.26 0.64
C HIS A 45 -0.08 -8.94 0.50
N LEU A 46 0.46 -8.39 1.59
CA LEU A 46 1.28 -7.18 1.61
C LEU A 46 2.78 -7.50 1.44
N ALA A 47 3.19 -8.76 1.66
CA ALA A 47 4.58 -9.19 1.61
C ALA A 47 5.32 -8.80 0.31
N PRO A 48 4.70 -8.89 -0.89
CA PRO A 48 5.36 -8.44 -2.12
C PRO A 48 5.76 -6.96 -2.09
N LEU A 49 4.99 -6.11 -1.41
CA LEU A 49 5.31 -4.69 -1.27
C LEU A 49 6.58 -4.47 -0.46
N PHE A 50 6.79 -5.21 0.64
CA PHE A 50 8.02 -5.09 1.44
C PHE A 50 9.26 -5.43 0.62
N VAL A 51 9.18 -6.48 -0.19
CA VAL A 51 10.29 -6.90 -1.05
C VAL A 51 10.58 -5.85 -2.12
N ALA A 52 9.55 -5.39 -2.83
CA ALA A 52 9.70 -4.40 -3.89
C ALA A 52 10.23 -3.06 -3.36
N LEU A 53 9.71 -2.60 -2.21
CA LEU A 53 10.17 -1.38 -1.57
C LEU A 53 11.61 -1.51 -1.07
N GLY A 54 11.96 -2.62 -0.40
CA GLY A 54 13.33 -2.84 0.10
C GLY A 54 14.38 -2.92 -1.01
N ALA A 55 14.00 -3.37 -2.21
CA ALA A 55 14.89 -3.37 -3.37
C ALA A 55 15.05 -2.00 -4.03
N ALA A 56 14.18 -1.04 -3.71
CA ALA A 56 14.05 0.24 -4.39
C ALA A 56 13.74 1.38 -3.41
N GLU A 57 14.38 1.37 -2.23
CA GLU A 57 14.03 2.24 -1.10
C GLU A 57 14.10 3.73 -1.44
N ASP A 58 15.01 4.13 -2.32
CA ASP A 58 15.19 5.51 -2.76
C ASP A 58 14.34 5.88 -3.99
N GLU A 59 13.72 4.89 -4.64
CA GLU A 59 13.01 5.12 -5.91
C GLU A 59 11.61 5.67 -5.69
N ARG A 60 11.14 6.47 -6.65
CA ARG A 60 9.76 6.97 -6.61
C ARG A 60 8.78 5.82 -6.81
N ALA A 61 7.76 5.75 -5.95
CA ALA A 61 6.60 4.90 -6.17
C ALA A 61 5.60 5.64 -7.08
N VAL A 62 5.16 4.99 -8.15
CA VAL A 62 4.14 5.50 -9.07
C VAL A 62 2.98 4.53 -9.11
N ARG A 63 1.76 5.03 -8.83
CA ARG A 63 0.54 4.23 -8.97
C ARG A 63 0.26 4.00 -10.46
N VAL A 64 0.25 2.74 -10.87
CA VAL A 64 0.04 2.31 -12.28
C VAL A 64 -1.32 1.67 -12.51
N TYR A 65 -2.04 1.33 -11.44
CA TYR A 65 -3.39 0.80 -11.47
C TYR A 65 -4.14 1.24 -10.22
N HIS A 66 -5.44 1.51 -10.36
CA HIS A 66 -6.35 1.82 -9.27
C HIS A 66 -7.79 1.47 -9.69
N ASP A 67 -8.46 0.65 -8.91
CA ASP A 67 -9.85 0.24 -9.12
C ASP A 67 -10.57 0.15 -7.77
N LYS A 68 -11.76 0.75 -7.67
CA LYS A 68 -12.61 0.75 -6.46
C LYS A 68 -13.68 -0.35 -6.46
N GLY A 69 -13.86 -1.04 -7.57
CA GLY A 69 -14.92 -2.02 -7.80
C GLY A 69 -14.41 -3.45 -7.95
N LEU A 70 -13.14 -3.71 -7.66
CA LEU A 70 -12.54 -5.03 -7.84
C LEU A 70 -13.32 -6.06 -6.99
N PHE A 71 -13.68 -7.19 -7.61
CA PHE A 71 -14.50 -8.23 -6.96
C PHE A 71 -15.78 -7.74 -6.28
N GLY A 72 -16.40 -6.67 -6.80
CA GLY A 72 -17.70 -6.19 -6.31
C GLY A 72 -17.63 -5.22 -5.13
N GLY A 73 -16.47 -4.59 -4.87
CA GLY A 73 -16.36 -3.48 -3.91
C GLY A 73 -15.03 -3.33 -3.18
N VAL A 74 -13.98 -4.05 -3.59
CA VAL A 74 -12.64 -3.91 -3.04
C VAL A 74 -11.89 -2.81 -3.81
N THR A 75 -11.28 -1.89 -3.07
CA THR A 75 -10.32 -0.95 -3.64
C THR A 75 -8.94 -1.60 -3.72
N ALA A 76 -8.33 -1.55 -4.90
CA ALA A 76 -7.02 -2.12 -5.16
C ALA A 76 -6.18 -1.18 -6.01
N SER A 77 -4.91 -1.04 -5.63
CA SER A 77 -3.90 -0.27 -6.37
C SER A 77 -2.67 -1.11 -6.67
N SER A 78 -1.98 -0.81 -7.77
CA SER A 78 -0.65 -1.35 -8.06
C SER A 78 0.36 -0.23 -8.25
N TYR A 79 1.59 -0.48 -7.80
CA TYR A 79 2.65 0.51 -7.79
C TYR A 79 3.88 -0.02 -8.53
N ARG A 80 4.57 0.88 -9.23
CA ARG A 80 5.88 0.66 -9.82
C ARG A 80 6.90 1.52 -9.09
N PHE A 81 7.99 0.91 -8.64
CA PHE A 81 9.19 1.61 -8.18
C PHE A 81 10.17 1.66 -9.36
N ALA A 82 10.56 2.87 -9.77
CA ALA A 82 11.52 3.05 -10.85
C ALA A 82 12.21 4.40 -10.74
N SER A 83 13.50 4.42 -11.06
CA SER A 83 14.18 5.63 -11.49
C SER A 83 13.66 5.95 -12.90
N GLY A 84 13.35 7.24 -13.14
CA GLY A 84 12.75 7.70 -14.39
C GLY A 84 13.53 7.28 -15.64
#